data_AF-A0A7S0RNM1-F1
#
_entry.id   AF-A0A7S0RNM1-F1
#
_cell.length_a   1.000
_cell.length_b   1.000
_cell.length_c   1.000
_cell.angle_alpha   90.00
_cell.angle_beta   90.00
_cell.angle_gamma   90.00
#
_symmetry.space_group_name_H-M   'P 1'
#
loop_
_entity.id
_entity.type
_entity.pdbx_description
1 polymer ?
#
loop_
_entity_poly.entity_id
_entity_poly.type
_entity_poly.pdbx_seq_one_letter_code
_entity_poly.pdbx_strand_id
1 'polypeptide(L)'
;GAQEMLGVAVLLSHDDDNDPFKYFSRALEHYAKLPPSRASRMLSTRCALLASAYLTAAGRFATASMVLMRAHFDEENARAALLLEQSAYCLLYCQPPAGRKFAFQCVLAGLRYHAAGQKKLAIHAYRQVLGAYTSKR
;
A
#
# COMPACT_ATOMS: atom_id res chain seq x y z
N GLY A 1 1.01 -16.22 9.81
CA GLY A 1 -0.03 -17.13 9.30
C GLY A 1 -1.31 -16.99 10.09
N ALA A 2 -1.36 -17.50 11.33
CA ALA A 2 -2.58 -17.54 12.13
C ALA A 2 -3.29 -16.18 12.32
N GLN A 3 -2.55 -15.11 12.66
CA GLN A 3 -3.14 -13.77 12.81
C GLN A 3 -3.78 -13.26 11.51
N GLU A 4 -3.13 -13.46 10.38
CA GLU A 4 -3.68 -13.08 9.07
C GLU A 4 -4.98 -13.84 8.76
N MET A 5 -5.03 -15.14 9.08
CA MET A 5 -6.23 -15.97 8.91
C MET A 5 -7.37 -15.54 9.85
N LEU A 6 -7.07 -15.15 11.09
CA LEU A 6 -8.06 -14.59 12.02
C LEU A 6 -8.68 -13.31 11.47
N GLY A 7 -7.87 -12.40 10.91
CA GLY A 7 -8.37 -11.18 10.27
C GLY A 7 -9.33 -11.50 9.12
N VAL A 8 -8.99 -12.46 8.26
CA VAL A 8 -9.87 -12.91 7.16
C VAL A 8 -11.15 -13.56 7.69
N ALA A 9 -11.05 -14.42 8.71
CA ALA A 9 -12.21 -15.09 9.29
C ALA A 9 -13.21 -14.10 9.89
N VAL A 10 -12.72 -13.08 10.61
CA VAL A 10 -13.55 -12.01 11.17
C VAL A 10 -14.21 -11.17 10.08
N LEU A 11 -13.48 -10.88 9.00
CA LEU A 11 -14.06 -10.18 7.85
C LEU A 11 -15.20 -10.99 7.20
N LEU A 12 -15.06 -12.31 7.12
CA LEU A 12 -16.06 -13.20 6.53
C LEU A 12 -17.24 -13.50 7.47
N SER A 13 -17.06 -13.39 8.79
CA SER A 13 -18.13 -13.59 9.76
C SER A 13 -19.08 -12.41 9.89
N HIS A 14 -18.79 -11.27 9.24
CA HIS A 14 -19.58 -10.03 9.32
C HIS A 14 -19.78 -9.57 10.77
N ASP A 15 -18.74 -9.71 11.59
CA ASP A 15 -18.72 -9.26 12.98
C ASP A 15 -18.26 -7.80 13.02
N ASP A 16 -19.22 -6.87 12.94
CA ASP A 16 -18.95 -5.42 12.83
C ASP A 16 -18.24 -4.83 14.05
N ASP A 17 -18.38 -5.45 15.23
CA ASP A 17 -17.74 -5.01 16.47
C ASP A 17 -16.24 -5.35 16.52
N ASN A 18 -15.78 -6.20 15.60
CA ASN A 18 -14.47 -6.81 15.65
C ASN A 18 -13.61 -6.36 14.46
N ASP A 19 -12.92 -5.22 14.59
CA ASP A 19 -12.08 -4.70 13.50
C ASP A 19 -11.01 -5.73 13.05
N PRO A 20 -11.10 -6.29 11.82
CA PRO A 20 -10.12 -7.22 11.26
C PRO A 20 -8.70 -6.67 11.21
N PHE A 21 -8.55 -5.34 11.11
CA PHE A 21 -7.24 -4.71 10.96
C PHE A 21 -6.30 -5.01 12.12
N LYS A 22 -6.80 -5.15 13.35
CA LYS A 22 -5.95 -5.47 14.52
C LYS A 22 -5.17 -6.78 14.34
N TYR A 23 -5.77 -7.76 13.66
CA TYR A 23 -5.12 -9.03 13.37
C TYR A 23 -4.11 -8.92 12.24
N PHE A 24 -4.44 -8.15 11.19
CA PHE A 24 -3.48 -7.85 10.13
C PHE A 24 -2.28 -7.05 10.62
N SER A 25 -2.47 -6.04 11.49
CA SER A 25 -1.37 -5.28 12.11
C SER A 25 -0.42 -6.20 12.88
N ARG A 26 -0.97 -7.09 13.73
CA ARG A 26 -0.17 -8.09 14.46
C ARG A 26 0.57 -9.03 13.52
N ALA A 27 -0.07 -9.50 12.45
CA ALA A 27 0.58 -10.34 11.44
C ALA A 27 1.77 -9.63 10.79
N LEU A 28 1.61 -8.36 10.39
CA LEU A 28 2.69 -7.54 9.81
C LEU A 28 3.84 -7.33 10.80
N GLU A 29 3.54 -7.06 12.07
CA GLU A 29 4.57 -6.95 13.13
C GLU A 29 5.35 -8.25 13.32
N HIS A 30 4.69 -9.40 13.24
CA HIS A 30 5.37 -10.69 13.28
C HIS A 30 6.24 -10.93 12.06
N TYR A 31 5.76 -10.62 10.86
CA TYR A 31 6.54 -10.79 9.63
C TYR A 31 7.77 -9.88 9.60
N ALA A 32 7.68 -8.66 10.14
CA ALA A 32 8.82 -7.74 10.25
C ALA A 32 9.94 -8.23 11.19
N LYS A 33 9.64 -9.17 12.10
CA LYS A 33 10.64 -9.78 13.01
C LYS A 33 11.32 -11.01 12.41
N LEU A 34 10.85 -11.51 11.26
CA LEU A 34 11.45 -12.66 10.61
C LEU A 34 12.75 -12.27 9.91
N PRO A 35 13.73 -13.19 9.81
CA PRO A 35 14.91 -12.97 9.00
C PRO A 35 14.54 -12.57 7.55
N PRO A 36 15.29 -11.63 6.92
CA PRO A 36 15.04 -11.24 5.54
C PRO A 36 15.19 -12.45 4.60
N SER A 37 14.09 -12.82 3.96
CA SER A 37 14.03 -13.94 3.02
C SER A 37 12.93 -13.68 1.99
N ARG A 38 12.95 -14.42 0.88
CA ARG A 38 11.86 -14.35 -0.09
C ARG A 38 10.51 -14.71 0.55
N ALA A 39 10.49 -15.71 1.43
CA ALA A 39 9.28 -16.16 2.10
C ALA A 39 8.72 -15.09 3.06
N SER A 40 9.56 -14.50 3.92
CA SER A 40 9.12 -13.45 4.86
C SER A 40 8.62 -12.20 4.12
N ARG A 41 9.30 -11.81 3.03
CA ARG A 41 8.85 -10.73 2.15
C ARG A 41 7.46 -11.02 1.55
N MET A 42 7.27 -12.21 0.96
CA MET A 42 5.99 -12.60 0.37
C MET A 42 4.85 -12.60 1.38
N LEU A 43 5.09 -13.06 2.61
CA LEU A 43 4.11 -13.04 3.70
C LEU A 43 3.75 -11.60 4.10
N SER A 44 4.75 -10.75 4.27
CA SER A 44 4.56 -9.32 4.60
C SER A 44 3.71 -8.62 3.54
N THR A 45 4.11 -8.74 2.26
CA THR A 45 3.42 -8.09 1.14
C THR A 45 2.00 -8.60 0.95
N ARG A 46 1.77 -9.91 1.05
CA ARG A 46 0.41 -10.48 0.98
C ARG A 46 -0.49 -9.91 2.07
N CYS A 47 0.00 -9.87 3.31
CA CYS A 47 -0.76 -9.34 4.43
C CYS A 47 -1.02 -7.83 4.29
N ALA A 48 -0.07 -7.06 3.76
CA ALA A 48 -0.24 -5.64 3.49
C ALA A 48 -1.31 -5.39 2.42
N LEU A 49 -1.37 -6.22 1.37
CA LEU A 49 -2.41 -6.14 0.33
C LEU A 49 -3.80 -6.47 0.90
N LEU A 50 -3.93 -7.54 1.70
CA LEU A 50 -5.20 -7.86 2.36
C LEU A 50 -5.65 -6.75 3.31
N ALA A 51 -4.74 -6.25 4.15
CA ALA A 51 -5.02 -5.17 5.09
C ALA A 51 -5.44 -3.89 4.37
N SER A 52 -4.72 -3.49 3.33
CA SER A 52 -5.02 -2.29 2.57
C SER A 52 -6.34 -2.40 1.80
N ALA A 53 -6.66 -3.56 1.23
CA ALA A 53 -7.96 -3.80 0.59
C ALA A 53 -9.12 -3.63 1.58
N TYR A 54 -9.02 -4.25 2.76
CA TYR A 54 -9.99 -4.06 3.84
C TYR A 54 -10.10 -2.58 4.25
N LEU A 55 -8.98 -1.92 4.56
CA LEU A 55 -8.97 -0.53 4.99
C LEU A 55 -9.57 0.41 3.94
N THR A 56 -9.32 0.14 2.65
CA THR A 56 -9.88 0.92 1.54
C THR A 56 -11.40 0.73 1.45
N ALA A 57 -11.88 -0.51 1.58
CA ALA A 57 -13.32 -0.81 1.62
C ALA A 57 -14.00 -0.16 2.84
N ALA A 58 -13.30 -0.08 3.98
CA ALA A 58 -13.76 0.60 5.19
C ALA A 58 -13.59 2.14 5.16
N GLY A 59 -13.17 2.74 4.04
CA GLY A 59 -12.97 4.18 3.91
C GLY A 59 -11.74 4.75 4.66
N ARG A 60 -10.88 3.89 5.20
CA ARG A 60 -9.68 4.23 5.99
C ARG A 60 -8.44 4.42 5.10
N PHE A 61 -8.56 5.30 4.10
CA PHE A 61 -7.54 5.46 3.05
C PHE A 61 -6.17 5.93 3.55
N ALA A 62 -6.12 6.78 4.57
CA ALA A 62 -4.85 7.24 5.14
C ALA A 62 -4.04 6.09 5.76
N THR A 63 -4.74 5.18 6.46
CA THR A 63 -4.11 3.97 7.03
C THR A 63 -3.72 2.98 5.94
N ALA A 64 -4.57 2.81 4.90
CA ALA A 64 -4.26 1.95 3.76
C ALA A 64 -2.96 2.41 3.04
N SER A 65 -2.85 3.71 2.79
CA SER A 65 -1.64 4.34 2.24
C SER A 65 -0.41 4.05 3.11
N MET A 66 -0.52 4.21 4.43
CA MET A 66 0.58 3.94 5.35
C MET A 66 1.07 2.48 5.29
N VAL A 67 0.15 1.51 5.24
CA VAL A 67 0.49 0.08 5.15
C VAL A 67 1.25 -0.24 3.87
N LEU A 68 0.75 0.24 2.72
CA LEU A 68 1.38 0.04 1.41
C LEU A 68 2.72 0.77 1.30
N MET A 69 2.80 2.02 1.79
CA MET A 69 4.04 2.80 1.86
C MET A 69 5.08 2.12 2.76
N ARG A 70 4.70 1.35 3.77
CA ARG A 70 5.68 0.60 4.56
C ARG A 70 6.16 -0.65 3.81
N ALA A 71 5.24 -1.38 3.18
CA ALA A 71 5.55 -2.63 2.48
C ALA A 71 6.54 -2.46 1.32
N HIS A 72 6.60 -1.28 0.68
CA HIS A 72 7.49 -1.07 -0.46
C HIS A 72 8.98 -1.21 -0.12
N PHE A 73 9.39 -0.97 1.14
CA PHE A 73 10.80 -1.00 1.55
C PHE A 73 11.40 -2.40 1.44
N ASP A 74 10.58 -3.42 1.64
CA ASP A 74 11.03 -4.81 1.61
C ASP A 74 11.05 -5.39 0.21
N GLU A 75 10.54 -4.68 -0.81
CA GLU A 75 10.28 -5.20 -2.16
C GLU A 75 11.31 -4.77 -3.20
N GLU A 76 11.41 -5.57 -4.26
CA GLU A 76 12.19 -5.24 -5.46
C GLU A 76 11.54 -4.10 -6.25
N ASN A 77 12.33 -3.40 -7.06
CA ASN A 77 11.94 -2.17 -7.77
C ASN A 77 10.55 -2.24 -8.43
N ALA A 78 10.22 -3.32 -9.15
CA ALA A 78 8.92 -3.44 -9.81
C ALA A 78 7.74 -3.52 -8.83
N ARG A 79 7.85 -4.32 -7.77
CA ARG A 79 6.78 -4.47 -6.76
C ARG A 79 6.72 -3.27 -5.82
N ALA A 80 7.87 -2.72 -5.43
CA ALA A 80 7.95 -1.49 -4.66
C ALA A 80 7.26 -0.33 -5.39
N ALA A 81 7.45 -0.23 -6.72
CA ALA A 81 6.77 0.77 -7.54
C ALA A 81 5.23 0.63 -7.49
N LEU A 82 4.72 -0.60 -7.66
CA LEU A 82 3.28 -0.88 -7.58
C LEU A 82 2.70 -0.52 -6.20
N LEU A 83 3.38 -0.90 -5.12
CA LEU A 83 2.95 -0.57 -3.76
C LEU A 83 2.93 0.95 -3.51
N LEU A 84 3.94 1.67 -4.00
CA LEU A 84 3.99 3.13 -3.92
C LEU A 84 2.86 3.78 -4.72
N GLU A 85 2.57 3.29 -5.93
CA GLU A 85 1.50 3.84 -6.76
C GLU A 85 0.12 3.60 -6.11
N GLN A 86 -0.15 2.39 -5.59
CA GLN A 86 -1.40 2.10 -4.88
C GLN A 86 -1.52 2.90 -3.57
N SER A 87 -0.40 3.05 -2.84
CA SER A 87 -0.33 3.95 -1.68
C SER A 87 -0.69 5.39 -2.05
N ALA A 88 -0.20 5.87 -3.20
CA ALA A 88 -0.48 7.20 -3.68
C ALA A 88 -1.98 7.37 -3.95
N TYR A 89 -2.60 6.46 -4.70
CA TYR A 89 -4.02 6.56 -5.02
C TYR A 89 -4.93 6.63 -3.79
N CYS A 90 -4.61 5.90 -2.72
CA CYS A 90 -5.34 6.02 -1.46
C CYS A 90 -5.39 7.48 -0.96
N LEU A 91 -4.32 8.25 -1.15
CA LEU A 91 -4.24 9.64 -0.69
C LEU A 91 -5.17 10.60 -1.45
N LEU A 92 -5.63 10.25 -2.64
CA LEU A 92 -6.65 11.02 -3.37
C LEU A 92 -8.04 10.87 -2.77
N TYR A 93 -8.32 9.72 -2.14
CA TYR A 93 -9.61 9.43 -1.51
C TYR A 93 -9.69 9.87 -0.05
N CYS A 94 -8.57 10.28 0.57
CA CYS A 94 -8.57 10.95 1.86
C CYS A 94 -9.44 12.21 1.86
N GLN A 95 -9.99 12.56 3.02
CA GLN A 95 -10.77 13.78 3.21
C GLN A 95 -10.09 14.68 4.27
N PRO A 96 -9.48 15.81 3.88
CA PRO A 96 -9.30 16.30 2.51
C PRO A 96 -8.24 15.51 1.71
N PRO A 97 -8.29 15.53 0.36
CA PRO A 97 -7.30 14.85 -0.48
C PRO A 97 -5.88 15.33 -0.23
N ALA A 98 -4.93 14.40 -0.06
CA ALA A 98 -3.54 14.71 0.28
C ALA A 98 -2.67 14.84 -0.98
N GLY A 99 -3.02 15.78 -1.87
CA GLY A 99 -2.41 15.91 -3.22
C GLY A 99 -0.89 16.07 -3.24
N ARG A 100 -0.28 16.74 -2.25
CA ARG A 100 1.20 16.84 -2.15
C ARG A 100 1.85 15.49 -1.85
N LYS A 101 1.28 14.71 -0.92
CA LYS A 101 1.78 13.37 -0.58
C LYS A 101 1.55 12.39 -1.73
N PHE A 102 0.42 12.49 -2.42
CA PHE A 102 0.14 11.75 -3.65
C PHE A 102 1.23 11.97 -4.70
N ALA A 103 1.49 13.23 -5.06
CA ALA A 103 2.50 13.58 -6.04
C ALA A 103 3.89 13.05 -5.67
N PHE A 104 4.28 13.18 -4.40
CA PHE A 104 5.55 12.66 -3.91
C PHE A 104 5.66 11.14 -4.08
N GLN A 105 4.63 10.39 -3.68
CA GLN A 105 4.64 8.93 -3.81
C GLN A 105 4.61 8.47 -5.28
N CYS A 106 3.89 9.16 -6.17
CA CYS A 106 3.93 8.89 -7.61
C CYS A 106 5.33 9.09 -8.22
N VAL A 107 6.07 10.14 -7.79
CA VAL A 107 7.46 10.32 -8.22
C VAL A 107 8.34 9.16 -7.76
N LEU A 108 8.21 8.71 -6.50
CA LEU A 108 8.93 7.54 -6.00
C LEU A 108 8.59 6.27 -6.78
N ALA A 109 7.30 6.05 -7.10
CA ALA A 109 6.87 4.93 -7.92
C ALA A 109 7.51 4.99 -9.31
N GLY A 110 7.53 6.16 -9.95
CA GLY A 110 8.17 6.38 -11.26
C GLY A 110 9.66 6.05 -11.26
N LEU A 111 10.40 6.47 -10.21
CA LEU A 111 11.81 6.13 -10.04
C LEU A 111 12.02 4.63 -9.93
N ARG A 112 11.19 3.93 -9.15
CA ARG A 112 11.25 2.48 -8.99
C ARG A 112 10.87 1.74 -10.27
N TYR A 113 9.85 2.18 -11.01
CA TYR A 113 9.51 1.64 -12.32
C TYR A 113 10.66 1.80 -13.32
N HIS A 114 11.29 2.98 -13.35
CA HIS A 114 12.44 3.23 -14.22
C HIS A 114 13.61 2.28 -13.89
N ALA A 115 13.94 2.14 -12.61
CA ALA A 115 14.97 1.21 -12.13
C ALA A 115 14.64 -0.26 -12.42
N ALA A 116 13.37 -0.62 -12.61
CA ALA A 116 12.93 -1.94 -13.06
C ALA A 116 12.85 -2.09 -14.59
N GLY A 117 13.29 -1.11 -15.37
CA GLY A 117 13.20 -1.11 -16.84
C GLY A 117 11.79 -0.81 -17.39
N GLN A 118 10.81 -0.49 -16.53
CA GLN A 118 9.41 -0.28 -16.90
C GLN A 118 9.14 1.17 -17.33
N LYS A 119 9.76 1.60 -18.44
CA LYS A 119 9.70 3.00 -18.93
C LYS A 119 8.28 3.53 -19.12
N LYS A 120 7.37 2.71 -19.66
CA LYS A 120 5.96 3.10 -19.89
C LYS A 120 5.24 3.42 -18.57
N LEU A 121 5.43 2.58 -17.56
CA LEU A 121 4.84 2.78 -16.23
C LEU A 121 5.47 3.97 -15.50
N ALA A 122 6.79 4.17 -15.63
CA ALA A 122 7.45 5.35 -15.09
C ALA A 122 6.88 6.66 -15.66
N ILE A 123 6.72 6.74 -16.99
CA ILE A 123 6.11 7.90 -17.65
C ILE A 123 4.66 8.11 -17.19
N HIS A 124 3.90 7.02 -17.04
CA HIS A 124 2.54 7.09 -16.52
C HIS A 124 2.50 7.72 -15.11
N ALA A 125 3.32 7.23 -14.18
CA ALA A 125 3.41 7.76 -12.82
C ALA A 125 3.80 9.26 -12.80
N TYR A 126 4.75 9.69 -13.62
CA TYR A 126 5.14 11.10 -13.71
C TYR A 126 4.05 12.00 -14.31
N ARG A 127 3.26 11.50 -15.26
CA ARG A 127 2.13 12.27 -15.83
C ARG A 127 1.03 12.54 -14.81
N GLN A 128 0.76 11.61 -13.91
CA GLN A 128 -0.21 11.80 -12.84
C GLN A 128 0.17 12.97 -11.91
N VAL A 129 1.47 13.17 -11.69
CA VAL A 129 2.00 14.30 -10.90
C VAL A 129 1.72 15.63 -11.58
N LEU A 130 1.94 15.73 -12.90
CA LEU A 130 1.69 16.95 -13.66
C LEU A 130 0.22 17.39 -13.55
N GLY A 131 -0.73 16.44 -13.66
CA GLY A 131 -2.16 16.70 -13.50
C GLY A 131 -2.51 17.31 -12.13
N ALA A 132 -1.86 16.86 -11.06
CA ALA A 132 -2.08 17.38 -9.70
C ALA A 132 -1.55 18.81 -9.50
N TYR A 133 -0.58 19.26 -10.30
CA TYR A 133 -0.07 20.64 -10.27
C TYR A 133 -0.81 21.58 -11.23
N THR A 134 -1.32 21.08 -12.36
CA THR A 134 -2.07 21.92 -13.32
C THR A 134 -3.48 22.26 -12.85
N SER A 135 -4.11 21.41 -12.02
CA SER A 135 -5.45 21.64 -11.46
C SER A 135 -5.53 22.74 -10.39
N LYS A 136 -4.41 23.42 -10.09
CA LYS A 136 -4.33 24.50 -9.09
C LYS A 136 -4.17 25.90 -9.70
N ARG A 137 -4.44 26.06 -11.00
CA ARG A 137 -4.51 27.36 -11.67
C ARG A 137 -5.93 27.85 -11.73
#